data_AF-Q2LUV0-F1
#
_entry.id   AF-Q2LUV0-F1
#
_cell.length_a   1.000
_cell.length_b   1.000
_cell.length_c   1.000
_cell.angle_alpha   90.00
_cell.angle_beta   90.00
_cell.angle_gamma   90.00
#
_symmetry.space_group_name_H-M   'P 1'
#
loop_
_entity.id
_entity.type
_entity.pdbx_description
1 polymer ?
#
loop_
_entity_poly.entity_id
_entity_poly.type
_entity_poly.pdbx_seq_one_letter_code
_entity_poly.pdbx_strand_id
1 'polypeptide(L)'
;MSAMPLKIDLTHAKEEREPGVVDRWIQAFRLQFVPTSIFPALLGSVIAWATFREFHFLYFVMVISGVALHHIGLNMIDDVFDYLHAVDRSHGGEKNPYTGGSGVLAGRLLSARNVFCVSIFCYFLALITAVYLTLSVGWPVLIFVGIGLFSSVFYSVPPIRYGYRGFGEFSLLINFGPVICLGAFYAQTGSIAWEPFIISLVPGFLMWSMIVINEIPDYEEDRQAGKLNLVARFGKKAGILLYSAGLISAYATLLLAVFFGVSSLQVLLGFLSIPAAFNSLIILRKNYHDRLKMAPANLAAIKVHAFTLSFLIIGYLAKGVQVNLL
;
A
#
# COMPACT_ATOMS: atom_id res chain seq x y z
N MET A 1 9.42 -37.81 55.88
CA MET A 1 8.38 -36.77 55.66
C MET A 1 9.06 -35.59 54.98
N SER A 2 9.42 -35.75 53.70
CA SER A 2 8.68 -35.30 52.51
C SER A 2 8.44 -33.79 52.48
N ALA A 3 9.18 -33.15 51.57
CA ALA A 3 9.34 -31.72 51.42
C ALA A 3 8.07 -31.01 50.95
N MET A 4 7.89 -29.80 51.45
CA MET A 4 6.85 -28.83 51.09
C MET A 4 7.07 -28.36 49.64
N PRO A 5 6.08 -28.46 48.73
CA PRO A 5 6.25 -27.96 47.37
C PRO A 5 6.12 -26.43 47.33
N LEU A 6 7.10 -25.82 46.67
CA LEU A 6 7.19 -24.43 46.25
C LEU A 6 5.85 -23.94 45.66
N LYS A 7 5.31 -22.84 46.18
CA LYS A 7 4.33 -22.02 45.45
C LYS A 7 5.02 -21.44 44.21
N ILE A 8 4.52 -21.78 43.04
CA ILE A 8 4.86 -21.07 41.80
C ILE A 8 4.11 -19.74 41.85
N ASP A 9 4.86 -18.66 41.97
CA ASP A 9 4.35 -17.30 41.88
C ASP A 9 4.02 -16.99 40.42
N LEU A 10 2.72 -16.86 40.12
CA LEU A 10 2.17 -16.54 38.79
C LEU A 10 1.87 -15.04 38.67
N THR A 11 2.80 -14.17 39.04
CA THR A 11 2.64 -12.72 38.88
C THR A 11 3.76 -12.12 38.06
N HIS A 12 3.71 -12.34 36.74
CA HIS A 12 4.13 -11.34 35.76
C HIS A 12 3.21 -11.43 34.53
N ALA A 13 1.90 -11.26 34.77
CA ALA A 13 1.08 -10.65 33.74
C ALA A 13 1.71 -9.26 33.50
N LYS A 14 2.31 -9.06 32.34
CA LYS A 14 2.69 -7.72 31.89
C LYS A 14 1.43 -6.87 32.03
N GLU A 15 1.43 -5.90 32.96
CA GLU A 15 0.47 -4.82 32.90
C GLU A 15 0.67 -4.15 31.54
N GLU A 16 -0.18 -4.49 30.57
CA GLU A 16 -0.26 -3.76 29.32
C GLU A 16 -0.78 -2.36 29.69
N ARG A 17 0.16 -1.45 29.95
CA ARG A 17 -0.15 -0.03 30.08
C ARG A 17 -0.97 0.38 28.87
N GLU A 18 -2.11 1.03 29.11
CA GLU A 18 -2.86 1.63 28.01
C GLU A 18 -1.92 2.49 27.15
N PRO A 19 -1.94 2.34 25.81
CA PRO A 19 -1.06 3.10 24.94
C PRO A 19 -1.30 4.60 25.14
N GLY A 20 -0.24 5.39 25.05
CA GLY A 20 -0.33 6.85 25.16
C GLY A 20 -1.18 7.43 24.04
N VAL A 21 -1.68 8.66 24.21
CA VAL A 21 -2.50 9.34 23.17
C VAL A 21 -1.78 9.38 21.82
N VAL A 22 -0.47 9.62 21.83
CA VAL A 22 0.37 9.63 20.62
C VAL A 22 0.41 8.25 19.95
N ASP A 23 0.62 7.19 20.72
CA ASP A 23 0.70 5.82 20.20
C ASP A 23 -0.61 5.38 19.53
N ARG A 24 -1.75 5.76 20.12
CA ARG A 24 -3.09 5.50 19.56
C ARG A 24 -3.25 6.14 18.18
N TRP A 25 -2.78 7.37 18.01
CA TRP A 25 -2.85 8.06 16.72
C TRP A 25 -1.84 7.52 15.71
N ILE A 26 -0.62 7.19 16.13
CA ILE A 26 0.37 6.53 15.26
C ILE A 26 -0.20 5.20 14.72
N GLN A 27 -0.86 4.43 15.59
CA GLN A 27 -1.55 3.20 15.19
C GLN A 27 -2.68 3.48 14.20
N ALA A 28 -3.51 4.50 14.45
CA ALA A 28 -4.62 4.90 13.56
C ALA A 28 -4.15 5.38 12.18
N PHE A 29 -3.02 6.09 12.10
CA PHE A 29 -2.47 6.57 10.84
C PHE A 29 -1.90 5.46 9.96
N ARG A 30 -1.56 4.30 10.56
CA ARG A 30 -0.99 3.15 9.86
C ARG A 30 0.22 3.54 9.00
N LEU A 31 1.11 4.37 9.58
CA LEU A 31 2.25 5.00 8.90
C LEU A 31 3.19 4.00 8.21
N GLN A 32 3.22 2.74 8.65
CA GLN A 32 4.00 1.69 8.02
C GLN A 32 3.55 1.38 6.57
N PHE A 33 2.32 1.71 6.18
CA PHE A 33 1.82 1.52 4.83
C PHE A 33 2.00 2.75 3.93
N VAL A 34 2.11 3.96 4.50
CA VAL A 34 2.26 5.21 3.72
C VAL A 34 3.43 5.17 2.72
N PRO A 35 4.60 4.56 3.03
CA PRO A 35 5.66 4.42 2.05
C PRO A 35 5.22 3.76 0.73
N THR A 36 4.24 2.85 0.74
CA THR A 36 3.83 2.16 -0.49
C THR A 36 3.19 3.09 -1.53
N SER A 37 2.66 4.25 -1.14
CA SER A 37 2.22 5.30 -2.07
C SER A 37 3.30 6.34 -2.36
N ILE A 38 4.20 6.58 -1.42
CA ILE A 38 5.33 7.52 -1.61
C ILE A 38 6.30 7.00 -2.67
N PHE A 39 6.68 5.71 -2.63
CA PHE A 39 7.65 5.16 -3.59
C PHE A 39 7.21 5.28 -5.06
N PRO A 40 5.96 4.96 -5.45
CA PRO A 40 5.48 5.21 -6.81
C PRO A 40 5.50 6.68 -7.21
N ALA A 41 5.17 7.60 -6.30
CA ALA A 41 5.22 9.04 -6.56
C ALA A 41 6.67 9.54 -6.77
N LEU A 42 7.60 9.04 -5.94
CA LEU A 42 9.04 9.27 -6.12
C LEU A 42 9.50 8.73 -7.48
N LEU A 43 9.13 7.50 -7.82
CA LEU A 43 9.49 6.86 -9.09
C LEU A 43 9.01 7.70 -10.28
N GLY A 44 7.74 8.10 -10.31
CA GLY A 44 7.21 8.95 -11.39
C GLY A 44 7.96 10.28 -11.55
N SER A 45 8.29 10.92 -10.42
CA SER A 45 9.05 12.18 -10.41
C SER A 45 10.50 12.01 -10.89
N VAL A 46 11.13 10.89 -10.53
CA VAL A 46 12.51 10.57 -10.95
C VAL A 46 12.55 10.17 -12.43
N ILE A 47 11.54 9.46 -12.93
CA ILE A 47 11.42 9.19 -14.38
C ILE A 47 11.28 10.50 -15.15
N ALA A 48 10.43 11.43 -14.67
CA ALA A 48 10.28 12.75 -15.27
C ALA A 48 11.63 13.50 -15.37
N TRP A 49 12.37 13.57 -14.26
CA TRP A 49 13.69 14.18 -14.24
C TRP A 49 14.69 13.47 -15.16
N ALA A 50 14.72 12.15 -15.16
CA ALA A 50 15.62 11.37 -16.02
C ALA A 50 15.31 11.54 -17.52
N THR A 51 14.06 11.85 -17.86
CA THR A 51 13.65 12.10 -19.25
C THR A 51 13.90 13.55 -19.68
N PHE A 52 13.44 14.52 -18.89
CA PHE A 52 13.40 15.93 -19.29
C PHE A 52 14.49 16.81 -18.69
N ARG A 53 15.21 16.33 -17.67
CA ARG A 53 16.31 17.06 -17.01
C ARG A 53 15.91 18.28 -16.20
N GLU A 54 14.61 18.49 -16.07
CA GLU A 54 14.04 19.50 -15.20
C GLU A 54 13.44 18.84 -13.96
N PHE A 55 13.54 19.55 -12.83
CA PHE A 55 12.96 19.10 -11.58
C PHE A 55 12.35 20.27 -10.83
N HIS A 56 11.02 20.28 -10.74
CA HIS A 56 10.28 21.28 -10.02
C HIS A 56 10.09 20.83 -8.56
N PHE A 57 11.02 21.28 -7.70
CA PHE A 57 11.07 20.89 -6.30
C PHE A 57 9.76 21.15 -5.54
N LEU A 58 9.11 22.30 -5.77
CA LEU A 58 7.83 22.62 -5.13
C LEU A 58 6.73 21.61 -5.53
N TYR A 59 6.62 21.28 -6.81
CA TYR A 59 5.62 20.33 -7.31
C TYR A 59 5.88 18.93 -6.76
N PHE A 60 7.15 18.54 -6.64
CA PHE A 60 7.55 17.29 -6.02
C PHE A 60 7.09 17.21 -4.56
N VAL A 61 7.40 18.22 -3.75
CA VAL A 61 6.99 18.26 -2.34
C VAL A 61 5.46 18.23 -2.21
N MET A 62 4.74 18.94 -3.07
CA MET A 62 3.27 18.93 -3.08
C MET A 62 2.69 17.57 -3.46
N VAL A 63 3.25 16.88 -4.46
CA VAL A 63 2.83 15.52 -4.82
C VAL A 63 3.07 14.56 -3.66
N ILE A 64 4.28 14.56 -3.08
CA ILE A 64 4.64 13.64 -1.99
C ILE A 64 3.76 13.87 -0.76
N SER A 65 3.59 15.13 -0.35
CA SER A 65 2.73 15.48 0.78
C SER A 65 1.24 15.17 0.50
N GLY A 66 0.74 15.52 -0.68
CA GLY A 66 -0.64 15.24 -1.10
C GLY A 66 -0.95 13.75 -1.13
N VAL A 67 -0.06 12.94 -1.72
CA VAL A 67 -0.19 11.47 -1.77
C VAL A 67 -0.10 10.86 -0.37
N ALA A 68 0.79 11.34 0.49
CA ALA A 68 0.91 10.84 1.87
C ALA A 68 -0.34 11.18 2.69
N LEU A 69 -0.83 12.42 2.63
CA LEU A 69 -2.06 12.86 3.30
C LEU A 69 -3.27 12.08 2.79
N HIS A 70 -3.40 11.88 1.49
CA HIS A 70 -4.46 11.08 0.89
C HIS A 70 -4.42 9.63 1.39
N HIS A 71 -3.23 9.02 1.50
CA HIS A 71 -3.06 7.66 2.03
C HIS A 71 -3.41 7.57 3.52
N ILE A 72 -2.99 8.54 4.34
CA ILE A 72 -3.39 8.56 5.75
C ILE A 72 -4.92 8.69 5.85
N GLY A 73 -5.53 9.58 5.07
CA GLY A 73 -6.97 9.76 4.99
C GLY A 73 -7.71 8.47 4.60
N LEU A 74 -7.24 7.77 3.58
CA LEU A 74 -7.87 6.53 3.10
C LEU A 74 -7.75 5.39 4.12
N ASN A 75 -6.61 5.25 4.80
CA ASN A 75 -6.45 4.22 5.83
C ASN A 75 -7.46 4.43 6.97
N MET A 76 -7.69 5.69 7.35
CA MET A 76 -8.60 6.04 8.42
C MET A 76 -10.08 5.93 8.02
N ILE A 77 -10.44 6.28 6.78
CA ILE A 77 -11.82 6.10 6.30
C ILE A 77 -12.14 4.61 6.17
N ASP A 78 -11.20 3.81 5.68
CA ASP A 78 -11.33 2.35 5.58
C ASP A 78 -11.58 1.74 6.96
N ASP A 79 -10.72 2.04 7.93
CA ASP A 79 -10.87 1.60 9.33
C ASP A 79 -12.24 1.97 9.93
N VAL A 80 -12.74 3.19 9.69
CA VAL A 80 -14.06 3.63 10.19
C VAL A 80 -15.17 2.78 9.59
N PHE A 81 -15.18 2.60 8.28
CA PHE A 81 -16.27 1.88 7.62
C PHE A 81 -16.18 0.36 7.83
N ASP A 82 -14.98 -0.22 7.92
CA ASP A 82 -14.78 -1.62 8.28
C ASP A 82 -15.25 -1.90 9.72
N TYR A 83 -14.99 -0.98 10.67
CA TYR A 83 -15.56 -1.06 12.02
C TYR A 83 -17.10 -0.96 12.03
N LEU A 84 -17.67 -0.02 11.27
CA LEU A 84 -19.12 0.17 11.18
C LEU A 84 -19.80 -1.04 10.53
N HIS A 85 -19.18 -1.67 9.53
CA HIS A 85 -19.67 -2.89 8.88
C HIS A 85 -19.39 -4.19 9.64
N ALA A 86 -18.83 -4.10 10.85
CA ALA A 86 -18.52 -5.23 11.71
C ALA A 86 -17.40 -6.16 11.23
N VAL A 87 -16.57 -5.72 10.26
CA VAL A 87 -15.35 -6.43 9.85
C VAL A 87 -14.33 -6.45 10.99
N ASP A 88 -14.05 -5.29 11.58
CA ASP A 88 -13.04 -5.13 12.65
C ASP A 88 -13.64 -5.16 14.09
N ARG A 89 -14.80 -5.80 14.34
CA ARG A 89 -15.44 -5.76 15.68
C ARG A 89 -14.96 -6.82 16.68
N SER A 90 -14.20 -7.83 16.24
CA SER A 90 -13.74 -8.90 17.12
C SER A 90 -12.73 -8.36 18.14
N HIS A 91 -13.05 -8.49 19.43
CA HIS A 91 -12.13 -8.19 20.53
C HIS A 91 -11.43 -9.49 20.94
N GLY A 92 -10.10 -9.49 21.02
CA GLY A 92 -9.36 -10.53 21.75
C GLY A 92 -8.72 -11.67 20.93
N GLY A 93 -8.63 -11.57 19.61
CA GLY A 93 -7.81 -12.46 18.80
C GLY A 93 -6.39 -11.92 18.62
N GLU A 94 -5.37 -12.80 18.62
CA GLU A 94 -4.00 -12.43 18.23
C GLU A 94 -4.01 -11.90 16.77
N LYS A 95 -3.63 -10.63 16.57
CA LYS A 95 -3.71 -9.96 15.26
C LYS A 95 -2.40 -10.07 14.50
N ASN A 96 -2.47 -10.34 13.19
CA ASN A 96 -1.32 -10.15 12.32
C ASN A 96 -1.09 -8.63 12.14
N PRO A 97 0.08 -8.08 12.52
CA PRO A 97 0.30 -6.64 12.54
C PRO A 97 0.33 -5.98 11.15
N TYR A 98 0.29 -6.78 10.09
CA TYR A 98 0.32 -6.32 8.69
C TYR A 98 -1.03 -6.48 7.96
N THR A 99 -2.09 -6.95 8.63
CA THR A 99 -3.43 -7.17 8.03
C THR A 99 -4.56 -6.61 8.91
N GLY A 100 -5.78 -6.56 8.37
CA GLY A 100 -6.95 -5.93 8.99
C GLY A 100 -6.84 -4.40 9.19
N GLY A 101 -7.79 -3.82 9.95
CA GLY A 101 -7.75 -2.41 10.34
C GLY A 101 -6.71 -2.09 11.41
N SER A 102 -6.54 -0.83 11.80
CA SER A 102 -5.57 -0.47 12.87
C SER A 102 -5.90 -1.09 14.23
N GLY A 103 -7.17 -1.44 14.48
CA GLY A 103 -7.65 -1.97 15.75
C GLY A 103 -7.98 -0.89 16.80
N VAL A 104 -7.75 0.40 16.51
CA VAL A 104 -8.01 1.49 17.48
C VAL A 104 -9.50 1.68 17.80
N LEU A 105 -10.37 1.43 16.81
CA LEU A 105 -11.83 1.52 16.99
C LEU A 105 -12.38 0.27 17.69
N ALA A 106 -11.89 -0.91 17.29
CA ALA A 106 -12.18 -2.18 17.93
C ALA A 106 -11.82 -2.12 19.43
N GLY A 107 -10.59 -1.72 19.74
CA GLY A 107 -10.10 -1.57 21.12
C GLY A 107 -10.64 -0.34 21.87
N ARG A 108 -11.58 0.42 21.30
CA ARG A 108 -12.17 1.64 21.88
C ARG A 108 -11.14 2.69 22.32
N LEU A 109 -9.96 2.69 21.69
CA LEU A 109 -8.86 3.62 21.97
C LEU A 109 -9.15 5.02 21.42
N LEU A 110 -9.90 5.09 20.32
CA LEU A 110 -10.36 6.32 19.66
C LEU A 110 -11.83 6.18 19.24
N SER A 111 -12.54 7.31 19.12
CA SER A 111 -13.91 7.32 18.61
C SER A 111 -13.93 7.33 17.08
N ALA A 112 -14.90 6.62 16.48
CA ALA A 112 -15.08 6.59 15.02
C ALA A 112 -15.29 8.00 14.44
N ARG A 113 -15.98 8.89 15.18
CA ARG A 113 -16.17 10.30 14.80
C ARG A 113 -14.83 11.03 14.68
N ASN A 114 -13.94 10.88 15.65
CA ASN A 114 -12.64 11.58 15.63
C ASN A 114 -11.77 11.08 14.49
N VAL A 115 -11.70 9.76 14.29
CA VAL A 115 -10.94 9.15 13.18
C VAL A 115 -11.50 9.61 11.83
N PHE A 116 -12.82 9.65 11.67
CA PHE A 116 -13.47 10.17 10.46
C PHE A 116 -13.15 11.66 10.22
N CYS A 117 -13.27 12.51 11.24
CA CYS A 117 -12.95 13.93 11.10
C CYS A 117 -11.50 14.17 10.67
N VAL A 118 -10.55 13.43 11.25
CA VAL A 118 -9.13 13.53 10.86
C VAL A 118 -8.90 13.00 9.44
N SER A 119 -9.58 11.92 9.04
CA SER A 119 -9.55 11.44 7.66
C SER A 119 -10.00 12.53 6.66
N ILE A 120 -11.14 13.18 6.91
CA ILE A 120 -11.65 14.29 6.08
C ILE A 120 -10.66 15.46 6.06
N PHE A 121 -10.03 15.79 7.20
CA PHE A 121 -9.01 16.83 7.25
C PHE A 121 -7.78 16.48 6.38
N CYS A 122 -7.32 15.23 6.41
CA CYS A 122 -6.24 14.77 5.53
C CYS A 122 -6.62 14.88 4.05
N TYR A 123 -7.83 14.47 3.67
CA TYR A 123 -8.33 14.65 2.30
C TYR A 123 -8.42 16.11 1.88
N PHE A 124 -8.87 16.99 2.79
CA PHE A 124 -8.94 18.42 2.54
C PHE A 124 -7.54 19.01 2.28
N LEU A 125 -6.53 18.68 3.09
CA LEU A 125 -5.16 19.13 2.87
C LEU A 125 -4.58 18.57 1.55
N ALA A 126 -4.85 17.30 1.24
CA ALA A 126 -4.45 16.72 -0.05
C ALA A 126 -5.11 17.45 -1.23
N LEU A 127 -6.38 17.84 -1.11
CA LEU A 127 -7.09 18.60 -2.13
C LEU A 127 -6.48 19.99 -2.37
N ILE A 128 -5.98 20.66 -1.33
CA ILE A 128 -5.28 21.95 -1.49
C ILE A 128 -4.06 21.78 -2.40
N THR A 129 -3.25 20.74 -2.16
CA THR A 129 -2.07 20.45 -3.02
C THR A 129 -2.48 20.14 -4.46
N ALA A 130 -3.56 19.37 -4.64
CA ALA A 130 -4.10 19.03 -5.95
C ALA A 130 -4.62 20.25 -6.71
N VAL A 131 -5.35 21.16 -6.05
CA VAL A 131 -5.86 22.39 -6.66
C VAL A 131 -4.70 23.28 -7.11
N TYR A 132 -3.69 23.47 -6.26
CA TYR A 132 -2.51 24.24 -6.63
C TYR A 132 -1.79 23.65 -7.86
N LEU A 133 -1.54 22.34 -7.86
CA LEU A 133 -0.90 21.65 -8.98
C LEU A 133 -1.74 21.73 -10.26
N THR A 134 -3.07 21.65 -10.14
CA THR A 134 -4.00 21.80 -11.26
C THR A 134 -3.89 23.18 -11.89
N LEU A 135 -3.85 24.24 -11.07
CA LEU A 135 -3.71 25.62 -11.54
C LEU A 135 -2.32 25.91 -12.12
N SER A 136 -1.29 25.22 -11.63
CA SER A 136 0.11 25.47 -12.02
C SER A 136 0.54 24.66 -13.24
N VAL A 137 0.08 23.42 -13.37
CA VAL A 137 0.53 22.46 -14.39
C VAL A 137 -0.54 22.18 -15.44
N GLY A 138 -1.82 22.13 -15.05
CA GLY A 138 -2.94 21.93 -15.96
C GLY A 138 -4.05 21.04 -15.39
N TRP A 139 -5.22 21.11 -16.03
CA TRP A 139 -6.43 20.38 -15.64
C TRP A 139 -6.31 18.85 -15.56
N PRO A 140 -5.43 18.14 -16.32
CA PRO A 140 -5.33 16.68 -16.23
C PRO A 140 -4.92 16.15 -14.85
N VAL A 141 -4.32 16.98 -13.98
CA VAL A 141 -4.10 16.65 -12.56
C VAL A 141 -5.41 16.19 -11.88
N LEU A 142 -6.55 16.78 -12.24
CA LEU A 142 -7.86 16.43 -11.70
C LEU A 142 -8.30 15.01 -12.07
N ILE A 143 -7.80 14.43 -13.16
CA ILE A 143 -8.10 13.03 -13.53
C ILE A 143 -7.49 12.10 -12.48
N PHE A 144 -6.19 12.27 -12.18
CA PHE A 144 -5.49 11.45 -11.20
C PHE A 144 -6.11 11.60 -9.80
N VAL A 145 -6.39 12.84 -9.40
CA VAL A 145 -7.01 13.17 -8.11
C VAL A 145 -8.43 12.61 -8.02
N GLY A 146 -9.22 12.74 -9.09
CA GLY A 146 -10.58 12.23 -9.17
C GLY A 146 -10.64 10.70 -9.07
N ILE A 147 -9.75 10.00 -9.78
CA ILE A 147 -9.66 8.52 -9.67
C ILE A 147 -9.24 8.12 -8.25
N GLY A 148 -8.24 8.79 -7.67
CA GLY A 148 -7.77 8.51 -6.30
C GLY A 148 -8.85 8.75 -5.23
N LEU A 149 -9.57 9.87 -5.31
CA LEU A 149 -10.66 10.19 -4.38
C LEU A 149 -11.84 9.23 -4.56
N PHE A 150 -12.27 8.98 -5.81
CA PHE A 150 -13.33 8.01 -6.08
C PHE A 150 -12.95 6.64 -5.51
N SER A 151 -11.73 6.20 -5.77
CA SER A 151 -11.25 4.90 -5.34
C SER A 151 -11.22 4.81 -3.82
N SER A 152 -10.50 5.71 -3.17
CA SER A 152 -10.30 5.65 -1.72
C SER A 152 -11.61 5.77 -0.91
N VAL A 153 -12.57 6.57 -1.36
CA VAL A 153 -13.88 6.68 -0.69
C VAL A 153 -14.75 5.46 -0.99
N PHE A 154 -14.99 5.15 -2.27
CA PHE A 154 -15.96 4.11 -2.64
C PHE A 154 -15.42 2.68 -2.49
N TYR A 155 -14.16 2.53 -2.11
CA TYR A 155 -13.59 1.24 -1.71
C TYR A 155 -14.41 0.60 -0.59
N SER A 156 -14.68 1.36 0.49
CA SER A 156 -15.39 0.89 1.69
C SER A 156 -16.68 1.64 2.02
N VAL A 157 -16.95 2.81 1.40
CA VAL A 157 -18.15 3.62 1.71
C VAL A 157 -19.37 3.20 0.85
N PRO A 158 -20.58 3.05 1.46
CA PRO A 158 -21.83 2.86 0.73
C PRO A 158 -22.18 4.01 -0.23
N PRO A 159 -22.94 3.75 -1.31
CA PRO A 159 -23.54 2.46 -1.69
C PRO A 159 -22.57 1.53 -2.44
N ILE A 160 -21.45 2.06 -2.95
CA ILE A 160 -20.62 1.37 -3.96
C ILE A 160 -19.74 0.27 -3.37
N ARG A 161 -19.10 0.47 -2.21
CA ARG A 161 -18.21 -0.48 -1.49
C ARG A 161 -17.58 -1.54 -2.39
N TYR A 162 -16.81 -1.14 -3.39
CA TYR A 162 -16.37 -2.08 -4.42
C TYR A 162 -15.25 -3.00 -3.90
N GLY A 163 -14.53 -2.60 -2.84
CA GLY A 163 -13.57 -3.45 -2.14
C GLY A 163 -14.23 -4.69 -1.53
N TYR A 164 -15.47 -4.56 -1.08
CA TYR A 164 -16.29 -5.66 -0.57
C TYR A 164 -16.88 -6.54 -1.67
N ARG A 165 -16.73 -6.12 -2.93
CA ARG A 165 -17.34 -6.77 -4.09
C ARG A 165 -16.31 -7.46 -5.00
N GLY A 166 -15.03 -7.49 -4.63
CA GLY A 166 -13.98 -8.18 -5.40
C GLY A 166 -13.33 -7.33 -6.49
N PHE A 167 -13.45 -5.99 -6.38
CA PHE A 167 -12.76 -5.04 -7.25
C PHE A 167 -11.63 -4.29 -6.53
N GLY A 168 -11.38 -4.62 -5.27
CA GLY A 168 -10.42 -3.90 -4.43
C GLY A 168 -8.99 -4.02 -4.95
N GLU A 169 -8.59 -5.23 -5.32
CA GLU A 169 -7.25 -5.58 -5.77
C GLU A 169 -6.90 -4.88 -7.09
N PHE A 170 -7.85 -4.84 -8.04
CA PHE A 170 -7.71 -4.09 -9.29
C PHE A 170 -7.60 -2.59 -9.04
N SER A 171 -8.41 -2.05 -8.12
CA SER A 171 -8.32 -0.64 -7.74
C SER A 171 -6.95 -0.31 -7.16
N LEU A 172 -6.39 -1.15 -6.27
CA LEU A 172 -5.07 -0.90 -5.70
C LEU A 172 -3.98 -0.97 -6.77
N LEU A 173 -4.07 -1.92 -7.70
CA LEU A 173 -3.15 -1.97 -8.86
C LEU A 173 -3.16 -0.68 -9.65
N ILE A 174 -4.36 -0.18 -10.00
CA ILE A 174 -4.52 1.04 -10.80
C ILE A 174 -4.04 2.27 -10.03
N ASN A 175 -4.42 2.39 -8.76
CA ASN A 175 -4.11 3.58 -7.96
C ASN A 175 -2.62 3.67 -7.61
N PHE A 176 -2.05 2.59 -7.07
CA PHE A 176 -0.65 2.59 -6.67
C PHE A 176 0.33 2.42 -7.84
N GLY A 177 -0.16 1.94 -8.98
CA GLY A 177 0.58 1.92 -10.22
C GLY A 177 0.37 3.20 -11.02
N PRO A 178 -0.41 3.15 -12.13
CA PRO A 178 -0.59 4.28 -13.03
C PRO A 178 -0.99 5.59 -12.38
N VAL A 179 -1.99 5.63 -11.49
CA VAL A 179 -2.53 6.91 -11.00
C VAL A 179 -1.48 7.71 -10.25
N ILE A 180 -0.82 7.12 -9.26
CA ILE A 180 0.19 7.82 -8.46
C ILE A 180 1.44 8.09 -9.30
N CYS A 181 1.96 7.09 -10.02
CA CYS A 181 3.22 7.23 -10.75
C CYS A 181 3.08 8.22 -11.93
N LEU A 182 2.04 8.08 -12.76
CA LEU A 182 1.80 9.03 -13.85
C LEU A 182 1.35 10.39 -13.33
N GLY A 183 0.58 10.47 -12.25
CA GLY A 183 0.21 11.75 -11.65
C GLY A 183 1.44 12.53 -11.19
N ALA A 184 2.40 11.85 -10.57
CA ALA A 184 3.68 12.46 -10.18
C ALA A 184 4.54 12.86 -11.38
N PHE A 185 4.62 12.02 -12.42
CA PHE A 185 5.31 12.34 -13.67
C PHE A 185 4.68 13.54 -14.38
N TYR A 186 3.35 13.57 -14.47
CA TYR A 186 2.60 14.66 -15.10
C TYR A 186 2.79 15.97 -14.32
N ALA A 187 2.73 15.93 -12.99
CA ALA A 187 2.96 17.10 -12.16
C ALA A 187 4.36 17.73 -12.35
N GLN A 188 5.35 16.93 -12.76
CA GLN A 188 6.70 17.43 -13.08
C GLN A 188 6.83 17.95 -14.51
N THR A 189 6.10 17.38 -15.47
CA THR A 189 6.39 17.61 -16.90
C THR A 189 5.27 18.27 -17.68
N GLY A 190 4.05 18.30 -17.15
CA GLY A 190 2.84 18.68 -17.89
C GLY A 190 2.48 17.75 -19.05
N SER A 191 3.14 16.58 -19.14
CA SER A 191 3.01 15.65 -20.28
C SER A 191 2.78 14.21 -19.81
N ILE A 192 2.33 13.36 -20.75
CA ILE A 192 2.17 11.92 -20.56
C ILE A 192 3.11 11.17 -21.50
N ALA A 193 3.62 10.03 -21.06
CA ALA A 193 4.52 9.20 -21.85
C ALA A 193 4.25 7.70 -21.61
N TRP A 194 4.60 6.87 -22.59
CA TRP A 194 4.41 5.41 -22.50
C TRP A 194 5.35 4.74 -21.50
N GLU A 195 6.61 5.18 -21.42
CA GLU A 195 7.59 4.61 -20.47
C GLU A 195 7.10 4.64 -19.01
N PRO A 196 6.71 5.79 -18.42
CA PRO A 196 6.22 5.82 -17.04
C PRO A 196 4.90 5.05 -16.87
N PHE A 197 4.05 4.96 -17.90
CA PHE A 197 2.83 4.15 -17.83
C PHE A 197 3.17 2.65 -17.68
N ILE A 198 4.02 2.11 -18.56
CA ILE A 198 4.39 0.69 -18.48
C ILE A 198 5.13 0.39 -17.17
N ILE A 199 6.07 1.25 -16.78
CA ILE A 199 6.85 1.05 -15.55
C ILE A 199 5.99 1.17 -14.30
N SER A 200 4.94 2.01 -14.33
CA SER A 200 3.97 2.09 -13.22
C SER A 200 3.15 0.82 -13.01
N LEU A 201 3.08 -0.09 -13.98
CA LEU A 201 2.44 -1.38 -13.76
C LEU A 201 3.20 -2.24 -12.73
N VAL A 202 4.51 -2.01 -12.56
CA VAL A 202 5.33 -2.71 -11.56
C VAL A 202 4.85 -2.43 -10.14
N PRO A 203 4.83 -1.18 -9.63
CA PRO A 203 4.25 -0.90 -8.31
C PRO A 203 2.78 -1.32 -8.21
N GLY A 204 2.00 -1.21 -9.30
CA GLY A 204 0.61 -1.69 -9.33
C GLY A 204 0.49 -3.19 -9.06
N PHE A 205 1.22 -4.03 -9.78
CA PHE A 205 1.23 -5.49 -9.58
C PHE A 205 1.82 -5.90 -8.23
N LEU A 206 2.80 -5.16 -7.71
CA LEU A 206 3.32 -5.41 -6.37
C LEU A 206 2.29 -5.05 -5.29
N MET A 207 1.50 -4.00 -5.48
CA MET A 207 0.40 -3.65 -4.58
C MET A 207 -0.78 -4.60 -4.69
N TRP A 208 -1.08 -5.12 -5.88
CA TRP A 208 -1.98 -6.26 -6.07
C TRP A 208 -1.54 -7.46 -5.21
N SER A 209 -0.28 -7.86 -5.33
CA SER A 209 0.24 -8.96 -4.51
C SER A 209 0.18 -8.62 -3.01
N MET A 210 0.52 -7.39 -2.62
CA MET A 210 0.51 -6.97 -1.22
C MET A 210 -0.89 -7.01 -0.59
N ILE A 211 -1.93 -6.58 -1.30
CA ILE A 211 -3.29 -6.69 -0.75
C ILE A 211 -3.76 -8.13 -0.70
N VAL A 212 -3.51 -8.93 -1.76
CA VAL A 212 -3.91 -10.34 -1.79
C VAL A 212 -3.29 -11.14 -0.65
N ILE A 213 -2.01 -10.93 -0.33
CA ILE A 213 -1.38 -11.65 0.80
C ILE A 213 -1.92 -11.19 2.16
N ASN A 214 -2.44 -9.97 2.26
CA ASN A 214 -3.07 -9.46 3.47
C ASN A 214 -4.48 -10.05 3.68
N GLU A 215 -5.19 -10.38 2.61
CA GLU A 215 -6.53 -10.98 2.66
C GLU A 215 -6.51 -12.48 3.02
N ILE A 216 -5.36 -13.17 2.88
CA ILE A 216 -5.27 -14.62 3.17
C ILE A 216 -5.44 -14.93 4.67
N PRO A 217 -4.76 -14.24 5.61
CA PRO A 217 -5.04 -14.35 7.05
C PRO A 217 -6.48 -13.99 7.41
N ASP A 218 -7.05 -12.99 6.73
CA ASP A 218 -8.34 -12.38 7.07
C ASP A 218 -9.55 -13.10 6.42
N TYR A 219 -9.30 -14.13 5.59
CA TYR A 219 -10.30 -14.88 4.82
C TYR A 219 -11.61 -15.23 5.58
N GLU A 220 -11.52 -15.75 6.81
CA GLU A 220 -12.71 -16.14 7.57
C GLU A 220 -13.48 -14.92 8.09
N GLU A 221 -12.76 -13.92 8.60
CA GLU A 221 -13.33 -12.68 9.14
C GLU A 221 -14.02 -11.87 8.01
N ASP A 222 -13.34 -11.74 6.86
CA ASP A 222 -13.87 -11.08 5.67
C ASP A 222 -15.16 -11.73 5.17
N ARG A 223 -15.20 -13.07 5.10
CA ARG A 223 -16.41 -13.80 4.67
C ARG A 223 -17.56 -13.63 5.65
N GLN A 224 -17.29 -13.70 6.95
CA GLN A 224 -18.31 -13.52 7.99
C GLN A 224 -18.91 -12.11 7.95
N ALA A 225 -18.10 -11.10 7.64
CA ALA A 225 -18.54 -9.70 7.51
C ALA A 225 -19.10 -9.35 6.12
N GLY A 226 -19.11 -10.28 5.16
CA GLY A 226 -19.61 -10.04 3.80
C GLY A 226 -18.67 -9.23 2.90
N LYS A 227 -17.40 -9.07 3.27
CA LYS A 227 -16.33 -8.48 2.45
C LYS A 227 -15.82 -9.54 1.48
N LEU A 228 -16.50 -9.67 0.34
CA LEU A 228 -16.20 -10.67 -0.68
C LEU A 228 -15.10 -10.18 -1.63
N ASN A 229 -13.87 -10.00 -1.12
CA ASN A 229 -12.66 -9.85 -1.95
C ASN A 229 -12.33 -11.15 -2.71
N LEU A 230 -11.34 -11.15 -3.60
CA LEU A 230 -11.01 -12.31 -4.43
C LEU A 230 -10.58 -13.51 -3.59
N VAL A 231 -9.85 -13.30 -2.50
CA VAL A 231 -9.44 -14.39 -1.60
C VAL A 231 -10.64 -14.97 -0.86
N ALA A 232 -11.53 -14.13 -0.32
CA ALA A 232 -12.78 -14.53 0.32
C ALA A 232 -13.71 -15.27 -0.66
N ARG A 233 -13.73 -14.89 -1.95
CA ARG A 233 -14.56 -15.54 -2.99
C ARG A 233 -14.01 -16.90 -3.42
N PHE A 234 -12.72 -16.97 -3.72
CA PHE A 234 -12.12 -18.13 -4.39
C PHE A 234 -11.27 -19.02 -3.46
N GLY A 235 -11.07 -18.60 -2.21
CA GLY A 235 -10.34 -19.35 -1.18
C GLY A 235 -8.86 -18.98 -1.08
N LYS A 236 -8.26 -19.35 0.05
CA LYS A 236 -6.84 -19.07 0.35
C LYS A 236 -5.86 -19.60 -0.70
N LYS A 237 -6.14 -20.76 -1.31
CA LYS A 237 -5.31 -21.33 -2.40
C LYS A 237 -5.31 -20.45 -3.65
N ALA A 238 -6.47 -19.89 -4.01
CA ALA A 238 -6.56 -18.90 -5.08
C ALA A 238 -5.76 -17.64 -4.71
N GLY A 239 -5.80 -17.21 -3.45
CA GLY A 239 -4.95 -16.12 -2.95
C GLY A 239 -3.45 -16.34 -3.21
N ILE A 240 -2.94 -17.56 -2.99
CA ILE A 240 -1.53 -17.89 -3.32
C ILE A 240 -1.25 -17.74 -4.82
N LEU A 241 -2.18 -18.18 -5.68
CA LEU A 241 -2.06 -18.06 -7.13
C LEU A 241 -2.09 -16.58 -7.57
N LEU A 242 -3.05 -15.80 -7.09
CA LEU A 242 -3.19 -14.37 -7.39
C LEU A 242 -1.97 -13.58 -6.91
N TYR A 243 -1.46 -13.89 -5.71
CA TYR A 243 -0.23 -13.33 -5.18
C TYR A 243 0.97 -13.61 -6.08
N SER A 244 1.12 -14.87 -6.50
CA SER A 244 2.21 -15.31 -7.38
C SER A 244 2.10 -14.67 -8.77
N ALA A 245 0.88 -14.56 -9.32
CA ALA A 245 0.62 -13.96 -10.62
C ALA A 245 0.97 -12.46 -10.64
N GLY A 246 0.65 -11.72 -9.57
CA GLY A 246 1.06 -10.32 -9.43
C GLY A 246 2.58 -10.16 -9.42
N LEU A 247 3.30 -10.97 -8.63
CA LEU A 247 4.78 -10.93 -8.61
C LEU A 247 5.38 -11.23 -9.99
N ILE A 248 4.91 -12.29 -10.65
CA ILE A 248 5.38 -12.66 -11.99
C ILE A 248 5.10 -11.52 -12.98
N SER A 249 3.92 -10.91 -12.92
CA SER A 249 3.53 -9.80 -13.80
C SER A 249 4.39 -8.56 -13.58
N ALA A 250 4.71 -8.22 -12.33
CA ALA A 250 5.61 -7.12 -11.99
C ALA A 250 7.01 -7.31 -12.62
N TYR A 251 7.60 -8.49 -12.43
CA TYR A 251 8.92 -8.80 -12.95
C TYR A 251 8.93 -8.99 -14.49
N ALA A 252 7.88 -9.59 -15.05
CA ALA A 252 7.70 -9.70 -16.50
C ALA A 252 7.58 -8.31 -17.14
N THR A 253 6.89 -7.36 -16.50
CA THR A 253 6.81 -5.97 -16.99
C THR A 253 8.19 -5.35 -17.16
N LEU A 254 9.11 -5.54 -16.22
CA LEU A 254 10.48 -5.03 -16.33
C LEU A 254 11.22 -5.64 -17.52
N LEU A 255 11.12 -6.96 -17.69
CA LEU A 255 11.77 -7.67 -18.79
C LEU A 255 11.21 -7.23 -20.15
N LEU A 256 9.87 -7.16 -20.26
CA LEU A 256 9.19 -6.77 -21.49
C LEU A 256 9.44 -5.31 -21.84
N ALA A 257 9.51 -4.41 -20.84
CA ALA A 257 9.83 -3.00 -21.07
C ALA A 257 11.22 -2.82 -21.71
N VAL A 258 12.21 -3.63 -21.29
CA VAL A 258 13.54 -3.64 -21.90
C VAL A 258 13.52 -4.32 -23.27
N PHE A 259 12.88 -5.50 -23.37
CA PHE A 259 12.84 -6.28 -24.60
C PHE A 259 12.21 -5.51 -25.78
N PHE A 260 11.14 -4.77 -25.52
CA PHE A 260 10.50 -3.91 -26.52
C PHE A 260 11.12 -2.51 -26.65
N GLY A 261 12.23 -2.23 -25.95
CA GLY A 261 12.93 -0.95 -26.03
C GLY A 261 12.17 0.25 -25.43
N VAL A 262 11.17 0.00 -24.58
CA VAL A 262 10.41 1.06 -23.89
C VAL A 262 11.22 1.68 -22.75
N SER A 263 12.07 0.89 -22.10
CA SER A 263 12.97 1.38 -21.05
C SER A 263 14.37 0.79 -21.18
N SER A 264 15.32 1.35 -20.44
CA SER A 264 16.73 1.02 -20.50
C SER A 264 17.11 -0.10 -19.51
N LEU A 265 18.27 -0.73 -19.70
CA LEU A 265 18.71 -1.89 -18.89
C LEU A 265 18.75 -1.63 -17.38
N GLN A 266 18.87 -0.38 -16.95
CA GLN A 266 18.92 0.01 -15.54
C GLN A 266 17.64 -0.38 -14.77
N VAL A 267 16.48 -0.51 -15.42
CA VAL A 267 15.24 -0.96 -14.73
C VAL A 267 15.33 -2.42 -14.27
N LEU A 268 16.24 -3.21 -14.85
CA LEU A 268 16.48 -4.59 -14.44
C LEU A 268 17.10 -4.69 -13.04
N LEU A 269 17.60 -3.59 -12.46
CA LEU A 269 17.98 -3.56 -11.04
C LEU A 269 16.81 -3.95 -10.11
N GLY A 270 15.56 -3.74 -10.56
CA GLY A 270 14.37 -4.21 -9.85
C GLY A 270 14.38 -5.71 -9.56
N PHE A 271 15.10 -6.53 -10.34
CA PHE A 271 15.24 -7.97 -10.10
C PHE A 271 16.03 -8.30 -8.82
N LEU A 272 16.78 -7.36 -8.25
CA LEU A 272 17.52 -7.58 -7.00
C LEU A 272 16.59 -7.84 -5.79
N SER A 273 15.28 -7.55 -5.90
CA SER A 273 14.29 -7.90 -4.88
C SER A 273 13.77 -9.35 -4.97
N ILE A 274 14.15 -10.12 -6.00
CA ILE A 274 13.71 -11.51 -6.21
C ILE A 274 13.91 -12.40 -4.98
N PRO A 275 15.07 -12.38 -4.28
CA PRO A 275 15.27 -13.22 -3.09
C PRO A 275 14.22 -12.97 -2.00
N ALA A 276 13.81 -11.72 -1.79
CA ALA A 276 12.75 -11.37 -0.85
C ALA A 276 11.39 -11.90 -1.32
N ALA A 277 11.11 -11.87 -2.63
CA ALA A 277 9.88 -12.39 -3.22
C ALA A 277 9.77 -13.91 -3.09
N PHE A 278 10.86 -14.63 -3.34
CA PHE A 278 10.93 -16.08 -3.10
C PHE A 278 10.73 -16.42 -1.62
N ASN A 279 11.40 -15.70 -0.72
CA ASN A 279 11.23 -15.91 0.72
C ASN A 279 9.76 -15.72 1.14
N SER A 280 9.10 -14.66 0.67
CA SER A 280 7.68 -14.43 0.92
C SER A 280 6.81 -15.59 0.43
N LEU A 281 7.03 -16.06 -0.80
CA LEU A 281 6.30 -17.20 -1.38
C LEU A 281 6.47 -18.50 -0.58
N ILE A 282 7.69 -18.79 -0.11
CA ILE A 282 7.98 -19.98 0.68
C ILE A 282 7.22 -19.94 2.00
N ILE A 283 7.30 -18.83 2.73
CA ILE A 283 6.63 -18.66 4.02
C ILE A 283 5.11 -18.70 3.84
N LEU A 284 4.58 -18.02 2.82
CA LEU A 284 3.16 -18.04 2.46
C LEU A 284 2.67 -19.47 2.23
N ARG A 285 3.31 -20.22 1.33
CA ARG A 285 2.89 -21.60 0.99
C ARG A 285 2.93 -22.53 2.19
N LYS A 286 3.90 -22.34 3.10
CA LYS A 286 4.03 -23.16 4.31
C LYS A 286 2.97 -22.83 5.37
N ASN A 287 2.55 -21.57 5.47
CA ASN A 287 1.80 -21.07 6.62
C ASN A 287 0.42 -20.46 6.30
N TYR A 288 -0.11 -20.56 5.08
CA TYR A 288 -1.36 -19.89 4.69
C TYR A 288 -2.61 -20.24 5.51
N HIS A 289 -2.57 -21.30 6.31
CA HIS A 289 -3.64 -21.65 7.25
C HIS A 289 -3.54 -20.94 8.61
N ASP A 290 -2.39 -20.38 8.96
CA ASP A 290 -2.07 -19.80 10.26
C ASP A 290 -1.80 -18.30 10.12
N ARG A 291 -2.73 -17.48 10.63
CA ARG A 291 -2.71 -16.01 10.49
C ARG A 291 -1.43 -15.37 11.03
N LEU A 292 -0.85 -15.92 12.10
CA LEU A 292 0.30 -15.32 12.78
C LEU A 292 1.60 -15.76 12.16
N LYS A 293 1.70 -17.04 11.79
CA LYS A 293 2.87 -17.55 11.05
C LYS A 293 2.96 -16.95 9.65
N MET A 294 1.91 -16.30 9.15
CA MET A 294 1.94 -15.51 7.93
C MET A 294 2.59 -14.13 8.07
N ALA A 295 2.64 -13.53 9.27
CA ALA A 295 3.17 -12.18 9.44
C ALA A 295 4.58 -11.95 8.81
N PRO A 296 5.52 -12.90 8.87
CA PRO A 296 6.80 -12.77 8.17
C PRO A 296 6.67 -12.73 6.64
N ALA A 297 5.68 -13.39 6.04
CA ALA A 297 5.40 -13.32 4.61
C ALA A 297 4.81 -11.96 4.22
N ASN A 298 3.89 -11.41 5.01
CA ASN A 298 3.36 -10.05 4.81
C ASN A 298 4.48 -9.01 4.88
N LEU A 299 5.36 -9.08 5.88
CA LEU A 299 6.53 -8.21 5.97
C LEU A 299 7.47 -8.40 4.77
N ALA A 300 7.70 -9.62 4.32
CA ALA A 300 8.51 -9.87 3.14
C ALA A 300 7.90 -9.26 1.87
N ALA A 301 6.57 -9.28 1.70
CA ALA A 301 5.89 -8.60 0.61
C ALA A 301 6.08 -7.07 0.65
N ILE A 302 6.00 -6.45 1.84
CA ILE A 302 6.34 -5.02 2.03
C ILE A 302 7.78 -4.74 1.61
N LYS A 303 8.72 -5.60 2.01
CA LYS A 303 10.14 -5.48 1.63
C LYS A 303 10.35 -5.63 0.12
N VAL A 304 9.64 -6.55 -0.55
CA VAL A 304 9.68 -6.69 -2.01
C VAL A 304 9.28 -5.38 -2.66
N HIS A 305 8.12 -4.82 -2.30
CA HIS A 305 7.66 -3.55 -2.83
C HIS A 305 8.71 -2.43 -2.63
N ALA A 306 9.17 -2.23 -1.40
CA ALA A 306 10.14 -1.18 -1.07
C ALA A 306 11.47 -1.37 -1.82
N PHE A 307 12.02 -2.59 -1.85
CA PHE A 307 13.28 -2.87 -2.53
C PHE A 307 13.16 -2.74 -4.04
N THR A 308 12.13 -3.31 -4.68
CA THR A 308 11.95 -3.17 -6.13
C THR A 308 11.91 -1.70 -6.52
N LEU A 309 11.07 -0.89 -5.86
CA LEU A 309 10.95 0.53 -6.22
C LEU A 309 12.19 1.34 -5.89
N SER A 310 12.89 1.03 -4.80
CA SER A 310 14.20 1.66 -4.50
C SER A 310 15.21 1.38 -5.61
N PHE A 311 15.31 0.13 -6.08
CA PHE A 311 16.22 -0.24 -7.16
C PHE A 311 15.81 0.39 -8.50
N LEU A 312 14.51 0.51 -8.79
CA LEU A 312 14.04 1.23 -9.97
C LEU A 312 14.40 2.71 -9.91
N ILE A 313 14.17 3.37 -8.77
CA ILE A 313 14.55 4.76 -8.56
C ILE A 313 16.06 4.95 -8.77
N ILE A 314 16.89 4.07 -8.19
CA ILE A 314 18.34 4.09 -8.40
C ILE A 314 18.68 3.90 -9.89
N GLY A 315 18.00 2.97 -10.57
CA GLY A 315 18.19 2.72 -12.00
C GLY A 315 17.89 3.95 -12.86
N TYR A 316 16.80 4.65 -12.58
CA TYR A 316 16.46 5.90 -13.28
C TYR A 316 17.38 7.06 -12.91
N LEU A 317 17.84 7.15 -11.66
CA LEU A 317 18.86 8.12 -11.27
C LEU A 317 20.16 7.90 -12.05
N ALA A 318 20.60 6.64 -12.18
CA ALA A 318 21.79 6.28 -12.96
C ALA A 318 21.60 6.55 -14.47
N LYS A 319 20.45 6.19 -15.05
CA LYS A 319 20.06 6.55 -16.43
C LYS A 319 20.12 8.06 -16.63
N GLY A 320 19.66 8.80 -15.61
CA GLY A 320 19.75 10.25 -15.55
C GLY A 320 21.21 10.70 -15.70
N VAL A 321 22.06 10.38 -14.74
CA VAL A 321 23.44 10.88 -14.71
C VAL A 321 24.28 10.44 -15.91
N GLN A 322 24.11 9.22 -16.42
CA GLN A 322 24.91 8.71 -17.55
C GLN A 322 24.77 9.52 -18.83
N VAL A 323 23.58 10.07 -19.10
CA VAL A 323 23.35 10.93 -20.28
C VAL A 323 24.09 12.28 -20.14
N ASN A 324 24.45 12.72 -18.92
CA ASN A 324 25.21 13.96 -18.73
C ASN A 324 26.71 13.82 -19.05
N LEU A 325 27.22 12.60 -19.23
CA LEU A 325 28.65 12.34 -19.47
C LEU A 325 28.98 12.11 -20.95
N LEU A 326 27.97 12.17 -21.84
CA LEU A 326 28.07 12.03 -23.29
C LEU A 326 27.63 13.32 -23.97
#